data_AF-Q7NHY5-F1
#
_entry.id   AF-Q7NHY5-F1
#
_cell.length_a   1.000
_cell.length_b   1.000
_cell.length_c   1.000
_cell.angle_alpha   90.00
_cell.angle_beta   90.00
_cell.angle_gamma   90.00
#
_symmetry.space_group_name_H-M   'P 1'
#
loop_
_entity.id
_entity.type
_entity.pdbx_description
1 polymer ?
#
loop_
_entity_poly.entity_id
_entity_poly.type
_entity_poly.pdbx_seq_one_letter_code
_entity_poly.pdbx_strand_id
1 'polypeptide(L)'
;MTTSSSTAPTPYRLTGISPKAYEHPADRAATAALKQIPFIDVLIKKLFEFGLERSFKQQLLGNGIRLGPNQLPKIHQAYLSCLDTLDMPSVYELYLLQTPQVNAMAFGADRPIIILNSGLASILEEDELKSVLAHEVGHILSEHVLYRTVLALLLNVSLSTLPLPPLGNLPIQAIILVLQEWSRASELSCDRAAALVVRDPRIHCRTLMKLAGGNVEGLNVDAFIQQASQYETWDDYVDRGLRFFGELGTTHPYAVRRVSELTRWIQSGEFDRIIGGNYVRRGQEPPPTAEFERAVDFYAAQFRHLIGETGLGVQQLSRQITDWLRELQRTTAGGAREAQR
;
A
#
# COMPACT_ATOMS: atom_id res chain seq x y z
N MET A 1 -46.35 -5.76 -13.90
CA MET A 1 -45.38 -5.66 -12.79
C MET A 1 -44.52 -6.92 -12.81
N THR A 2 -43.40 -6.87 -13.51
CA THR A 2 -42.42 -7.97 -13.56
C THR A 2 -41.40 -7.74 -12.46
N THR A 3 -41.50 -8.54 -11.40
CA THR A 3 -40.52 -8.61 -10.32
C THR A 3 -39.22 -9.21 -10.87
N SER A 4 -38.16 -8.41 -10.98
CA SER A 4 -36.82 -8.91 -11.23
C SER A 4 -36.32 -9.65 -9.99
N SER A 5 -36.18 -10.97 -10.12
CA SER A 5 -35.51 -11.79 -9.11
C SER A 5 -34.02 -11.46 -9.14
N SER A 6 -33.55 -10.69 -8.17
CA SER A 6 -32.12 -10.56 -7.88
C SER A 6 -31.61 -11.90 -7.35
N THR A 7 -31.05 -12.72 -8.23
CA THR A 7 -30.28 -13.91 -7.85
C THR A 7 -29.04 -13.44 -7.09
N ALA A 8 -28.89 -13.86 -5.83
CA ALA A 8 -27.68 -13.61 -5.04
C ALA A 8 -26.45 -14.11 -5.83
N PRO A 9 -25.38 -13.32 -5.96
CA PRO A 9 -24.20 -13.73 -6.71
C PRO A 9 -23.59 -15.00 -6.11
N THR A 10 -23.22 -15.95 -6.97
CA THR A 10 -22.52 -17.18 -6.60
C THR A 10 -21.29 -16.85 -5.76
N PRO A 11 -21.02 -17.56 -4.65
CA PRO A 11 -19.81 -17.34 -3.85
C PRO A 11 -18.58 -17.54 -4.74
N TYR A 12 -17.74 -16.50 -4.80
CA TYR A 12 -16.52 -16.45 -5.61
C TYR A 12 -15.34 -16.32 -4.67
N ARG A 13 -14.47 -17.35 -4.67
CA ARG A 13 -13.32 -17.45 -3.79
C ARG A 13 -12.10 -17.92 -4.56
N LEU A 14 -11.01 -17.18 -4.45
CA LEU A 14 -9.70 -17.51 -4.99
C LEU A 14 -8.94 -18.37 -3.97
N THR A 15 -9.45 -19.58 -3.71
CA THR A 15 -8.91 -20.48 -2.68
C THR A 15 -7.39 -20.64 -2.79
N GLY A 16 -6.69 -20.34 -1.71
CA GLY A 16 -5.24 -20.46 -1.62
C GLY A 16 -4.49 -19.50 -2.53
N ILE A 17 -5.07 -18.41 -3.02
CA ILE A 17 -4.37 -17.49 -3.93
C ILE A 17 -3.09 -16.94 -3.29
N SER A 18 -1.99 -17.05 -4.01
CA SER A 18 -0.74 -16.40 -3.64
C SER A 18 -0.77 -14.93 -4.10
N PRO A 19 -0.20 -13.99 -3.32
CA PRO A 19 0.08 -12.65 -3.81
C PRO A 19 0.79 -12.65 -5.17
N LYS A 20 1.67 -13.64 -5.40
CA LYS A 20 2.44 -13.79 -6.65
C LYS A 20 1.58 -14.01 -7.88
N ALA A 21 0.31 -14.38 -7.72
CA ALA A 21 -0.63 -14.51 -8.83
C ALA A 21 -0.99 -13.17 -9.47
N TYR A 22 -1.10 -12.10 -8.66
CA TYR A 22 -1.55 -10.79 -9.14
C TYR A 22 -0.50 -9.69 -8.98
N GLU A 23 0.54 -9.89 -8.17
CA GLU A 23 1.56 -8.88 -7.91
C GLU A 23 2.17 -8.31 -9.21
N HIS A 24 2.32 -6.99 -9.23
CA HIS A 24 2.96 -6.27 -10.30
C HIS A 24 4.47 -6.56 -10.32
N PRO A 25 5.11 -6.75 -11.49
CA PRO A 25 6.56 -6.94 -11.57
C PRO A 25 7.37 -5.85 -10.87
N ALA A 26 6.93 -4.59 -11.01
CA ALA A 26 7.50 -3.44 -10.32
C ALA A 26 7.48 -3.59 -8.79
N ASP A 27 6.35 -3.98 -8.21
CA ASP A 27 6.21 -4.21 -6.77
C ASP A 27 7.14 -5.35 -6.30
N ARG A 28 7.10 -6.48 -7.01
CA ARG A 28 7.97 -7.64 -6.74
C ARG A 28 9.43 -7.23 -6.67
N ALA A 29 9.88 -6.49 -7.68
CA ALA A 29 11.24 -6.04 -7.81
C ALA A 29 11.62 -5.00 -6.74
N ALA A 30 10.76 -3.99 -6.53
CA ALA A 30 10.95 -2.96 -5.53
C ALA A 30 11.02 -3.53 -4.11
N THR A 31 10.13 -4.47 -3.77
CA THR A 31 10.10 -5.16 -2.48
C THR A 31 11.39 -5.98 -2.26
N ALA A 32 11.85 -6.70 -3.28
CA ALA A 32 13.10 -7.45 -3.19
C ALA A 32 14.33 -6.53 -3.10
N ALA A 33 14.36 -5.42 -3.83
CA ALA A 33 15.42 -4.41 -3.75
C ALA A 33 15.44 -3.70 -2.38
N LEU A 34 14.28 -3.43 -1.78
CA LEU A 34 14.16 -2.79 -0.47
C LEU A 34 14.84 -3.64 0.61
N LYS A 35 14.67 -4.96 0.54
CA LYS A 35 15.31 -5.94 1.44
C LYS A 35 16.83 -6.02 1.29
N GLN A 36 17.40 -5.48 0.21
CA GLN A 36 18.86 -5.41 0.03
C GLN A 36 19.48 -4.21 0.77
N ILE A 37 18.68 -3.26 1.26
CA ILE A 37 19.19 -2.11 2.01
C ILE A 37 19.69 -2.59 3.38
N PRO A 38 20.99 -2.44 3.69
CA PRO A 38 21.55 -2.92 4.95
C PRO A 38 20.84 -2.30 6.16
N PHE A 39 20.56 -3.13 7.16
CA PHE A 39 19.98 -2.75 8.46
C PHE A 39 18.54 -2.18 8.42
N ILE A 40 17.86 -2.22 7.26
CA ILE A 40 16.49 -1.72 7.14
C ILE A 40 15.52 -2.43 8.10
N ASP A 41 15.63 -3.75 8.23
CA ASP A 41 14.78 -4.54 9.12
C ASP A 41 15.01 -4.21 10.61
N VAL A 42 16.25 -3.90 10.99
CA VAL A 42 16.60 -3.51 12.37
C VAL A 42 16.03 -2.13 12.70
N LEU A 43 16.15 -1.19 11.77
CA LEU A 43 15.53 0.13 11.87
C LEU A 43 14.01 0.00 12.05
N ILE A 44 13.36 -0.78 11.19
CA ILE A 44 11.92 -1.03 11.22
C ILE A 44 11.52 -1.59 12.59
N LYS A 45 12.17 -2.66 13.04
CA LYS A 45 11.89 -3.26 14.36
C LYS A 45 12.02 -2.24 15.50
N LYS A 46 13.05 -1.39 15.47
CA LYS A 46 13.26 -0.35 16.49
C LYS A 46 12.15 0.70 16.49
N LEU A 47 11.67 1.14 15.33
CA LEU A 47 10.55 2.08 15.24
C LEU A 47 9.28 1.55 15.94
N PHE A 48 9.04 0.23 15.90
CA PHE A 48 7.92 -0.40 16.59
C PHE A 48 8.13 -0.55 18.11
N GLU A 49 9.36 -0.84 18.56
CA GLU A 49 9.69 -0.96 19.99
C GLU A 49 9.39 0.33 20.79
N PHE A 50 9.37 1.50 20.14
CA PHE A 50 9.00 2.77 20.77
C PHE A 50 7.50 2.92 21.05
N GLY A 51 6.68 1.92 20.73
CA GLY A 51 5.26 1.91 21.06
C GLY A 51 4.41 2.87 20.21
N LEU A 52 4.92 3.37 19.09
CA LEU A 52 4.20 4.27 18.18
C LEU A 52 2.93 3.61 17.62
N GLU A 53 3.04 2.35 17.19
CA GLU A 53 1.89 1.55 16.75
C GLU A 53 0.87 1.41 17.88
N ARG A 54 1.34 1.12 19.11
CA ARG A 54 0.47 0.97 20.28
C ARG A 54 -0.27 2.27 20.58
N SER A 55 0.43 3.41 20.57
CA SER A 55 -0.17 4.74 20.76
C SER A 55 -1.27 5.00 19.73
N PHE A 56 -0.97 4.78 18.45
CA PHE A 56 -1.95 4.98 17.38
C PHE A 56 -3.17 4.06 17.53
N LYS A 57 -2.98 2.78 17.87
CA LYS A 57 -4.07 1.86 18.17
C LYS A 57 -4.94 2.29 19.35
N GLN A 58 -4.35 2.90 20.40
CA GLN A 58 -5.14 3.49 21.50
C GLN A 58 -5.97 4.69 21.04
N GLN A 59 -5.43 5.54 20.15
CA GLN A 59 -6.18 6.65 19.58
C GLN A 59 -7.37 6.16 18.73
N LEU A 60 -7.17 5.12 17.93
CA LEU A 60 -8.27 4.48 17.17
C LEU A 60 -9.33 3.88 18.08
N LEU A 61 -8.93 3.20 19.17
CA LEU A 61 -9.87 2.67 20.15
C LEU A 61 -10.65 3.79 20.87
N GLY A 62 -9.99 4.91 21.15
CA GLY A 62 -10.59 6.04 21.87
C GLY A 62 -11.50 6.93 21.02
N ASN A 63 -11.20 7.11 19.73
CA ASN A 63 -11.88 8.11 18.89
C ASN A 63 -12.27 7.61 17.48
N GLY A 64 -12.02 6.34 17.16
CA GLY A 64 -12.46 5.70 15.92
C GLY A 64 -13.74 4.89 16.11
N ILE A 65 -14.57 4.81 15.08
CA ILE A 65 -15.77 3.97 15.08
C ILE A 65 -15.39 2.60 14.55
N ARG A 66 -15.44 1.58 15.41
CA ARG A 66 -15.23 0.18 14.98
C ARG A 66 -16.42 -0.32 14.17
N LEU A 67 -16.17 -0.81 12.96
CA LEU A 67 -17.20 -1.43 12.12
C LEU A 67 -17.44 -2.87 12.55
N GLY A 68 -18.66 -3.35 12.31
CA GLY A 68 -19.09 -4.69 12.67
C GLY A 68 -20.50 -5.00 12.19
N PRO A 69 -21.06 -6.17 12.53
CA PRO A 69 -22.40 -6.56 12.11
C PRO A 69 -23.51 -5.61 12.61
N ASN A 70 -23.25 -4.87 13.69
CA ASN A 70 -24.20 -3.91 14.27
C ASN A 70 -23.86 -2.44 13.95
N GLN A 71 -22.74 -2.17 13.27
CA GLN A 71 -22.24 -0.83 13.01
C GLN A 71 -21.71 -0.75 11.58
N LEU A 72 -22.42 -0.03 10.70
CA LEU A 72 -22.18 0.00 9.25
C LEU A 72 -22.17 -1.42 8.62
N PRO A 73 -23.25 -2.21 8.79
CA PRO A 73 -23.28 -3.62 8.40
C PRO A 73 -23.01 -3.86 6.93
N LYS A 74 -23.43 -2.97 6.03
CA LYS A 74 -23.17 -3.10 4.58
C LYS A 74 -21.68 -3.01 4.25
N ILE A 75 -20.98 -2.02 4.81
CA ILE A 75 -19.53 -1.86 4.63
C ILE A 75 -18.80 -3.05 5.23
N HIS A 76 -19.22 -3.49 6.41
CA HIS A 76 -18.64 -4.66 7.06
C HIS A 76 -18.85 -5.95 6.24
N GLN A 77 -20.02 -6.14 5.63
CA GLN A 77 -20.28 -7.29 4.74
C GLN A 77 -19.44 -7.23 3.45
N ALA A 78 -19.31 -6.05 2.83
CA ALA A 78 -18.44 -5.86 1.68
C ALA A 78 -16.98 -6.22 2.03
N TYR A 79 -16.51 -5.77 3.19
CA TYR A 79 -15.19 -6.11 3.74
C TYR A 79 -15.00 -7.63 3.93
N LEU A 80 -15.96 -8.31 4.59
CA LEU A 80 -15.91 -9.75 4.77
C LEU A 80 -15.89 -10.50 3.43
N SER A 81 -16.63 -10.00 2.43
CA SER A 81 -16.58 -10.55 1.07
C SER A 81 -15.20 -10.40 0.43
N CYS A 82 -14.48 -9.29 0.68
CA CYS A 82 -13.10 -9.13 0.21
C CYS A 82 -12.17 -10.17 0.84
N LEU A 83 -12.27 -10.37 2.16
CA LEU A 83 -11.49 -11.39 2.88
C LEU A 83 -11.76 -12.80 2.37
N ASP A 84 -13.05 -13.14 2.20
CA ASP A 84 -13.45 -14.46 1.69
C ASP A 84 -12.95 -14.67 0.26
N THR A 85 -13.08 -13.66 -0.61
CA THR A 85 -12.64 -13.73 -2.01
C THR A 85 -11.14 -13.98 -2.12
N LEU A 86 -10.32 -13.28 -1.33
CA LEU A 86 -8.85 -13.42 -1.33
C LEU A 86 -8.35 -14.56 -0.43
N ASP A 87 -9.26 -15.36 0.13
CA ASP A 87 -8.97 -16.47 1.01
C ASP A 87 -8.04 -16.07 2.17
N MET A 88 -8.38 -14.96 2.83
CA MET A 88 -7.58 -14.40 3.92
C MET A 88 -7.62 -15.31 5.16
N PRO A 89 -6.50 -15.45 5.90
CA PRO A 89 -6.42 -16.37 7.04
C PRO A 89 -7.15 -15.86 8.29
N SER A 90 -7.44 -14.57 8.35
CA SER A 90 -7.95 -13.88 9.53
C SER A 90 -8.93 -12.79 9.15
N VAL A 91 -9.78 -12.41 10.11
CA VAL A 91 -10.54 -11.17 10.08
C VAL A 91 -9.74 -10.10 10.81
N TYR A 92 -9.55 -8.96 10.18
CA TYR A 92 -8.82 -7.82 10.70
C TYR A 92 -9.79 -6.77 11.22
N GLU A 93 -9.35 -5.92 12.16
CA GLU A 93 -10.23 -4.87 12.66
C GLU A 93 -10.41 -3.78 11.59
N LEU A 94 -11.64 -3.25 11.50
CA LEU A 94 -12.02 -2.21 10.56
C LEU A 94 -12.56 -1.01 11.34
N TYR A 95 -11.99 0.18 11.11
CA TYR A 95 -12.39 1.42 11.77
C TYR A 95 -12.79 2.48 10.75
N LEU A 96 -13.71 3.38 11.15
CA LEU A 96 -14.01 4.64 10.47
C LEU A 96 -13.47 5.80 11.31
N LEU A 97 -12.69 6.68 10.69
CA LEU A 97 -12.24 7.94 11.28
C LEU A 97 -13.00 9.13 10.70
N GLN A 98 -13.38 10.05 11.57
CA GLN A 98 -13.98 11.31 11.15
C GLN A 98 -12.89 12.23 10.62
N THR A 99 -12.85 12.38 9.29
CA THR A 99 -11.92 13.29 8.62
C THR A 99 -12.39 13.53 7.18
N PRO A 100 -12.24 14.75 6.62
CA PRO A 100 -12.70 15.06 5.26
C PRO A 100 -11.82 14.45 4.16
N GLN A 101 -10.63 13.96 4.50
CA GLN A 101 -9.69 13.36 3.55
C GLN A 101 -10.27 12.07 2.96
N VAL A 102 -10.29 12.00 1.64
CA VAL A 102 -10.67 10.81 0.87
C VAL A 102 -9.51 9.83 0.92
N ASN A 103 -9.50 8.94 1.91
CA ASN A 103 -8.43 7.96 2.08
C ASN A 103 -8.89 6.71 2.83
N ALA A 104 -8.16 5.61 2.63
CA ALA A 104 -8.17 4.41 3.43
C ALA A 104 -6.73 3.92 3.64
N MET A 105 -6.50 3.12 4.68
CA MET A 105 -5.18 2.49 4.85
C MET A 105 -5.25 1.22 5.69
N ALA A 106 -4.44 0.23 5.31
CA ALA A 106 -3.98 -0.84 6.19
C ALA A 106 -2.80 -0.35 7.05
N PHE A 107 -2.86 -0.57 8.36
CA PHE A 107 -1.86 -0.12 9.34
C PHE A 107 -1.55 -1.21 10.38
N GLY A 108 -0.31 -1.27 10.86
CA GLY A 108 0.15 -2.16 11.94
C GLY A 108 1.00 -3.33 11.45
N ALA A 109 2.06 -3.66 12.20
CA ALA A 109 2.99 -4.74 11.85
C ALA A 109 2.44 -6.12 12.20
N ASP A 110 2.11 -6.36 13.48
CA ASP A 110 1.76 -7.70 13.96
C ASP A 110 0.29 -8.04 13.75
N ARG A 111 -0.58 -7.05 13.97
CA ARG A 111 -2.03 -7.18 13.80
C ARG A 111 -2.49 -6.03 12.92
N PRO A 112 -2.52 -6.24 11.60
CA PRO A 112 -3.04 -5.26 10.67
C PRO A 112 -4.46 -4.86 11.02
N ILE A 113 -4.76 -3.59 10.82
CA ILE A 113 -6.08 -2.99 10.94
C ILE A 113 -6.34 -2.17 9.68
N ILE A 114 -7.59 -2.09 9.25
CA ILE A 114 -8.00 -1.27 8.12
C ILE A 114 -8.75 -0.06 8.65
N ILE A 115 -8.41 1.10 8.11
CA ILE A 115 -8.96 2.38 8.51
C ILE A 115 -9.57 3.01 7.27
N LEU A 116 -10.84 3.40 7.37
CA LEU A 116 -11.55 4.19 6.37
C LEU A 116 -11.75 5.60 6.91
N ASN A 117 -11.63 6.60 6.07
CA ASN A 117 -12.02 7.96 6.42
C ASN A 117 -13.47 8.22 6.04
N SER A 118 -14.19 9.01 6.84
CA SER A 118 -15.55 9.43 6.52
C SER A 118 -15.66 10.15 5.18
N GLY A 119 -14.65 10.94 4.80
CA GLY A 119 -14.60 11.62 3.49
C GLY A 119 -14.58 10.64 2.31
N LEU A 120 -13.89 9.50 2.44
CA LEU A 120 -13.93 8.44 1.44
C LEU A 120 -15.31 7.78 1.39
N ALA A 121 -15.83 7.37 2.54
CA ALA A 121 -17.10 6.68 2.63
C ALA A 121 -18.29 7.54 2.15
N SER A 122 -18.16 8.87 2.17
CA SER A 122 -19.20 9.78 1.69
C SER A 122 -19.24 9.98 0.16
N ILE A 123 -18.17 9.62 -0.57
CA ILE A 123 -18.08 9.88 -2.02
C ILE A 123 -18.19 8.63 -2.89
N LEU A 124 -17.97 7.46 -2.29
CA LEU A 124 -17.93 6.17 -3.00
C LEU A 124 -19.25 5.43 -2.87
N GLU A 125 -19.68 4.84 -3.97
CA GLU A 125 -20.79 3.88 -4.01
C GLU A 125 -20.36 2.53 -3.43
N GLU A 126 -21.34 1.64 -3.17
CA GLU A 126 -21.11 0.36 -2.49
C GLU A 126 -20.00 -0.49 -3.15
N ASP A 127 -20.04 -0.67 -4.48
CA ASP A 127 -19.03 -1.44 -5.20
C ASP A 127 -17.66 -0.73 -5.27
N GLU A 128 -17.66 0.61 -5.30
CA GLU A 128 -16.42 1.40 -5.32
C GLU A 128 -15.73 1.33 -3.95
N LEU A 129 -16.50 1.37 -2.87
CA LEU A 129 -16.03 1.17 -1.52
C LEU A 129 -15.52 -0.26 -1.30
N LYS A 130 -16.21 -1.26 -1.85
CA LYS A 130 -15.72 -2.65 -1.87
C LYS A 130 -14.38 -2.74 -2.61
N SER A 131 -14.21 -2.00 -3.70
CA SER A 131 -12.95 -1.93 -4.43
C SER A 131 -11.81 -1.36 -3.57
N VAL A 132 -12.05 -0.29 -2.80
CA VAL A 132 -11.03 0.25 -1.86
C VAL A 132 -10.74 -0.73 -0.72
N LEU A 133 -11.75 -1.36 -0.15
CA LEU A 133 -11.55 -2.38 0.88
C LEU A 133 -10.71 -3.56 0.35
N ALA A 134 -11.00 -4.02 -0.87
CA ALA A 134 -10.24 -5.06 -1.53
C ALA A 134 -8.78 -4.65 -1.79
N HIS A 135 -8.55 -3.39 -2.17
CA HIS A 135 -7.22 -2.81 -2.32
C HIS A 135 -6.44 -2.89 -0.99
N GLU A 136 -7.02 -2.45 0.12
CA GLU A 136 -6.37 -2.51 1.44
C GLU A 136 -6.13 -3.95 1.92
N VAL A 137 -7.06 -4.87 1.64
CA VAL A 137 -6.85 -6.30 1.91
C VAL A 137 -5.72 -6.86 1.04
N GLY A 138 -5.56 -6.38 -0.20
CA GLY A 138 -4.44 -6.69 -1.08
C GLY A 138 -3.09 -6.33 -0.44
N HIS A 139 -2.99 -5.17 0.21
CA HIS A 139 -1.79 -4.80 0.97
C HIS A 139 -1.50 -5.76 2.14
N ILE A 140 -2.54 -6.27 2.80
CA ILE A 140 -2.37 -7.27 3.88
C ILE A 140 -1.87 -8.59 3.29
N LEU A 141 -2.52 -9.08 2.23
CA LEU A 141 -2.17 -10.34 1.59
C LEU A 141 -0.74 -10.32 1.03
N SER A 142 -0.34 -9.22 0.40
CA SER A 142 1.01 -9.02 -0.15
C SER A 142 2.07 -8.60 0.89
N GLU A 143 1.74 -8.62 2.19
CA GLU A 143 2.67 -8.26 3.29
C GLU A 143 3.24 -6.83 3.22
N HIS A 144 2.51 -5.89 2.59
CA HIS A 144 2.93 -4.50 2.42
C HIS A 144 2.80 -3.67 3.71
N VAL A 145 1.95 -4.10 4.65
CA VAL A 145 1.52 -3.29 5.80
C VAL A 145 2.69 -2.86 6.69
N LEU A 146 3.72 -3.69 6.83
CA LEU A 146 4.90 -3.37 7.64
C LEU A 146 5.60 -2.09 7.15
N TYR A 147 6.02 -2.08 5.89
CA TYR A 147 6.74 -0.95 5.30
C TYR A 147 5.83 0.28 5.13
N ARG A 148 4.53 0.09 4.83
CA ARG A 148 3.55 1.19 4.80
C ARG A 148 3.37 1.84 6.17
N THR A 149 3.32 1.04 7.23
CA THR A 149 3.22 1.54 8.60
C THR A 149 4.45 2.36 8.96
N VAL A 150 5.63 1.88 8.61
CA VAL A 150 6.89 2.61 8.80
C VAL A 150 6.86 3.94 8.05
N LEU A 151 6.49 3.93 6.77
CA LEU A 151 6.36 5.16 5.98
C LEU A 151 5.36 6.14 6.60
N ALA A 152 4.18 5.65 7.00
CA ALA A 152 3.16 6.47 7.64
C ALA A 152 3.66 7.10 8.95
N LEU A 153 4.39 6.33 9.77
CA LEU A 153 4.99 6.86 11.00
C LEU A 153 6.06 7.91 10.68
N LEU A 154 6.94 7.67 9.70
CA LEU A 154 7.99 8.63 9.32
C LEU A 154 7.41 9.94 8.74
N LEU A 155 6.26 9.88 8.05
CA LEU A 155 5.60 11.06 7.48
C LEU A 155 4.76 11.85 8.49
N ASN A 156 4.08 11.16 9.42
CA ASN A 156 3.10 11.80 10.31
C ASN A 156 3.68 12.13 11.69
N VAL A 157 4.78 11.50 12.07
CA VAL A 157 5.41 11.80 13.36
C VAL A 157 6.34 12.99 13.18
N SER A 158 6.00 14.11 13.82
CA SER A 158 6.97 15.16 14.08
C SER A 158 8.07 14.56 14.94
N LEU A 159 9.22 14.28 14.33
CA LEU A 159 10.34 13.61 14.97
C LEU A 159 10.84 14.37 16.21
N SER A 160 10.51 15.66 16.29
CA SER A 160 10.77 16.57 17.39
C SER A 160 9.91 16.33 18.65
N THR A 161 8.76 15.64 18.52
CA THR A 161 7.83 15.42 19.64
C THR A 161 7.96 14.03 20.28
N LEU A 162 8.76 13.14 19.68
CA LEU A 162 8.99 11.84 20.27
C LEU A 162 10.06 11.90 21.38
N PRO A 163 9.90 11.13 22.47
CA PRO A 163 10.93 10.94 23.49
C PRO A 163 12.03 9.98 23.00
N LEU A 164 12.45 10.13 21.74
CA LEU A 164 13.60 9.42 21.17
C LEU A 164 14.86 10.25 21.41
N PRO A 165 16.03 9.61 21.56
CA PRO A 165 17.30 10.32 21.39
C PRO A 165 17.28 11.06 20.04
N PRO A 166 17.92 12.24 19.95
CA PRO A 166 17.86 13.06 18.75
C PRO A 166 18.24 12.20 17.54
N LEU A 167 17.30 12.06 16.62
CA LEU A 167 17.47 11.39 15.33
C LEU A 167 18.40 12.18 14.39
N GLY A 168 19.14 13.18 14.89
CA GLY A 168 19.84 14.20 14.12
C GLY A 168 20.87 13.68 13.11
N ASN A 169 21.27 12.41 13.21
CA ASN A 169 22.18 11.76 12.27
C ASN A 169 21.51 10.68 11.39
N LEU A 170 20.23 10.35 11.61
CA LEU A 170 19.53 9.36 10.79
C LEU A 170 19.04 10.04 9.50
N PRO A 171 19.37 9.51 8.31
CA PRO A 171 19.01 10.13 7.05
C PRO A 171 17.56 9.81 6.67
N ILE A 172 16.63 10.32 7.47
CA ILE A 172 15.20 10.00 7.39
C ILE A 172 14.64 10.33 6.01
N GLN A 173 15.10 11.41 5.39
CA GLN A 173 14.65 11.79 4.05
C GLN A 173 15.00 10.75 2.99
N ALA A 174 16.20 10.16 3.03
CA ALA A 174 16.59 9.12 2.09
C ALA A 174 15.71 7.87 2.25
N ILE A 175 15.40 7.50 3.49
CA ILE A 175 14.51 6.37 3.80
C ILE A 175 13.08 6.65 3.34
N ILE A 176 12.57 7.87 3.58
CA ILE A 176 11.24 8.29 3.11
C ILE A 176 11.15 8.21 1.59
N LEU A 177 12.13 8.74 0.85
CA LEU A 177 12.12 8.71 -0.62
C LEU A 177 12.09 7.28 -1.18
N VAL A 178 12.92 6.40 -0.62
CA VAL A 178 12.95 4.98 -1.00
C VAL A 178 11.61 4.30 -0.69
N LEU A 179 11.07 4.49 0.53
CA LEU A 179 9.80 3.90 0.92
C LEU A 179 8.62 4.45 0.12
N GLN A 180 8.64 5.73 -0.28
CA GLN A 180 7.63 6.31 -1.16
C GLN A 180 7.69 5.69 -2.56
N GLU A 181 8.89 5.50 -3.13
CA GLU A 181 9.04 4.84 -4.43
C GLU A 181 8.58 3.37 -4.40
N TRP A 182 8.97 2.65 -3.34
CA TRP A 182 8.45 1.30 -3.10
C TRP A 182 6.92 1.31 -2.93
N SER A 183 6.37 2.23 -2.13
CA SER A 183 4.92 2.33 -1.88
C SER A 183 4.16 2.51 -3.18
N ARG A 184 4.64 3.38 -4.08
CA ARG A 184 4.05 3.59 -5.42
C ARG A 184 4.01 2.32 -6.25
N ALA A 185 5.06 1.50 -6.21
CA ALA A 185 5.06 0.22 -6.90
C ALA A 185 4.03 -0.77 -6.30
N SER A 186 3.92 -0.80 -4.97
CA SER A 186 3.01 -1.70 -4.24
C SER A 186 1.51 -1.44 -4.52
N GLU A 187 1.15 -0.19 -4.87
CA GLU A 187 -0.22 0.19 -5.26
C GLU A 187 -0.70 -0.58 -6.49
N LEU A 188 0.18 -0.81 -7.47
CA LEU A 188 -0.17 -1.48 -8.73
C LEU A 188 -0.61 -2.94 -8.52
N SER A 189 0.00 -3.63 -7.54
CA SER A 189 -0.43 -4.97 -7.14
C SER A 189 -1.81 -4.94 -6.48
N CYS A 190 -2.05 -3.94 -5.63
CA CYS A 190 -3.27 -3.83 -4.86
C CYS A 190 -4.45 -3.37 -5.74
N ASP A 191 -4.20 -2.65 -6.83
CA ASP A 191 -5.18 -2.37 -7.90
C ASP A 191 -5.66 -3.64 -8.59
N ARG A 192 -4.73 -4.56 -8.88
CA ARG A 192 -5.06 -5.87 -9.44
C ARG A 192 -5.86 -6.72 -8.45
N ALA A 193 -5.47 -6.73 -7.18
CA ALA A 193 -6.24 -7.40 -6.12
C ALA A 193 -7.66 -6.83 -6.03
N ALA A 194 -7.81 -5.50 -6.07
CA ALA A 194 -9.10 -4.85 -6.06
C ALA A 194 -9.96 -5.28 -7.25
N ALA A 195 -9.42 -5.24 -8.47
CA ALA A 195 -10.11 -5.66 -9.69
C ALA A 195 -10.56 -7.13 -9.64
N LEU A 196 -9.72 -8.02 -9.10
CA LEU A 196 -10.06 -9.45 -8.91
C LEU A 196 -11.25 -9.64 -7.96
N VAL A 197 -11.30 -8.86 -6.87
CA VAL A 197 -12.37 -8.97 -5.87
C VAL A 197 -13.69 -8.40 -6.37
N VAL A 198 -13.66 -7.26 -7.05
CA VAL A 198 -14.89 -6.67 -7.62
C VAL A 198 -15.33 -7.37 -8.91
N ARG A 199 -14.45 -8.15 -9.55
CA ARG A 199 -14.68 -8.92 -10.78
C ARG A 199 -15.04 -8.09 -12.03
N ASP A 200 -15.09 -6.78 -11.89
CA ASP A 200 -15.24 -5.83 -12.98
C ASP A 200 -14.18 -4.74 -12.81
N PRO A 201 -13.11 -4.77 -13.62
CA PRO A 201 -12.07 -3.76 -13.52
C PRO A 201 -12.56 -2.34 -13.78
N ARG A 202 -13.67 -2.16 -14.51
CA ARG A 202 -14.26 -0.84 -14.75
C ARG A 202 -14.76 -0.20 -13.46
N ILE A 203 -15.19 -0.99 -12.47
CA ILE A 203 -15.53 -0.49 -11.13
C ILE A 203 -14.29 0.12 -10.48
N HIS A 204 -13.14 -0.56 -10.52
CA HIS A 204 -11.91 -0.04 -9.94
C HIS A 204 -11.37 1.19 -10.69
N CYS A 205 -11.45 1.21 -12.03
CA CYS A 205 -11.10 2.40 -12.81
C CYS A 205 -11.98 3.61 -12.44
N ARG A 206 -13.28 3.39 -12.23
CA ARG A 206 -14.21 4.43 -11.74
C ARG A 206 -13.85 4.89 -10.31
N THR A 207 -13.48 3.96 -9.42
CA THR A 207 -12.97 4.29 -8.09
C THR A 207 -11.75 5.20 -8.17
N LEU A 208 -10.73 4.83 -8.95
CA LEU A 208 -9.52 5.64 -9.14
C LEU A 208 -9.81 7.03 -9.72
N MET A 209 -10.75 7.11 -10.68
CA MET A 209 -11.23 8.39 -11.22
C MET A 209 -11.83 9.27 -10.12
N LYS A 210 -12.69 8.71 -9.26
CA LYS A 210 -13.28 9.46 -8.14
C LYS A 210 -12.27 9.82 -7.04
N LEU A 211 -11.24 9.01 -6.82
CA LEU A 211 -10.15 9.38 -5.91
C LEU A 211 -9.34 10.57 -6.43
N ALA A 212 -9.23 10.73 -7.75
CA ALA A 212 -8.55 11.86 -8.38
C ALA A 212 -9.43 13.12 -8.50
N GLY A 213 -10.71 12.95 -8.88
CA GLY A 213 -11.61 14.04 -9.23
C GLY A 213 -12.76 14.31 -8.25
N GLY A 214 -12.90 13.53 -7.17
CA GLY A 214 -14.05 13.54 -6.27
C GLY A 214 -15.30 12.87 -6.87
N ASN A 215 -16.46 13.08 -6.24
CA ASN A 215 -17.76 12.62 -6.76
C ASN A 215 -18.52 13.79 -7.41
N VAL A 216 -18.06 14.20 -8.59
CA VAL A 216 -18.63 15.31 -9.35
C VAL A 216 -19.52 14.77 -10.46
N GLU A 217 -20.70 15.39 -10.64
CA GLU A 217 -21.62 15.04 -11.72
C GLU A 217 -20.95 15.24 -13.10
N GLY A 218 -21.19 14.30 -14.02
CA GLY A 218 -20.63 14.35 -15.38
C GLY A 218 -19.27 13.68 -15.56
N LEU A 219 -18.65 13.15 -14.49
CA LEU A 219 -17.45 12.31 -14.62
C LEU A 219 -17.73 11.07 -15.47
N ASN A 220 -16.87 10.84 -16.47
CA ASN A 220 -17.00 9.74 -17.43
C ASN A 220 -15.78 8.83 -17.37
N VAL A 221 -15.98 7.60 -16.88
CA VAL A 221 -14.89 6.63 -16.73
C VAL A 221 -14.30 6.16 -18.06
N ASP A 222 -15.07 6.14 -19.14
CA ASP A 222 -14.55 5.75 -20.46
C ASP A 222 -13.61 6.84 -21.00
N ALA A 223 -13.93 8.12 -20.76
CA ALA A 223 -13.02 9.23 -21.05
C ALA A 223 -11.75 9.19 -20.18
N PHE A 224 -11.86 8.79 -18.91
CA PHE A 224 -10.70 8.63 -18.02
C PHE A 224 -9.81 7.44 -18.42
N ILE A 225 -10.39 6.32 -18.87
CA ILE A 225 -9.65 5.19 -19.44
C ILE A 225 -8.97 5.60 -20.76
N GLN A 226 -9.65 6.39 -21.60
CA GLN A 226 -9.02 6.95 -22.80
C GLN A 226 -7.84 7.86 -22.44
N GLN A 227 -7.96 8.70 -21.41
CA GLN A 227 -6.85 9.51 -20.89
C GLN A 227 -5.68 8.63 -20.42
N ALA A 228 -5.94 7.51 -19.76
CA ALA A 228 -4.90 6.56 -19.37
C ALA A 228 -4.17 5.96 -20.58
N SER A 229 -4.88 5.62 -21.66
CA SER A 229 -4.23 5.16 -22.90
C SER A 229 -3.32 6.24 -23.53
N GLN A 230 -3.74 7.51 -23.48
CA GLN A 230 -2.92 8.64 -23.93
C GLN A 230 -1.69 8.85 -23.05
N TYR A 231 -1.78 8.56 -21.74
CA TYR A 231 -0.65 8.65 -20.83
C TYR A 231 0.53 7.78 -21.29
N GLU A 232 0.26 6.62 -21.93
CA GLU A 232 1.28 5.71 -22.48
C GLU A 232 1.90 6.20 -23.79
N THR A 233 1.09 6.77 -24.69
CA THR A 233 1.53 7.10 -26.06
C THR A 233 2.37 8.37 -26.14
N TRP A 234 2.59 9.06 -25.03
CA TRP A 234 3.41 10.28 -25.00
C TRP A 234 4.88 9.92 -24.89
N ASP A 235 5.55 9.92 -26.04
CA ASP A 235 6.94 9.51 -26.18
C ASP A 235 7.97 10.61 -25.84
N ASP A 236 7.55 11.83 -25.51
CA ASP A 236 8.50 12.88 -25.13
C ASP A 236 9.21 12.52 -23.81
N TYR A 237 10.53 12.44 -23.87
CA TYR A 237 11.38 12.19 -22.72
C TYR A 237 11.27 13.28 -21.67
N VAL A 238 10.99 14.53 -22.08
CA VAL A 238 10.80 15.66 -21.17
C VAL A 238 9.53 15.47 -20.33
N ASP A 239 8.41 15.13 -20.95
CA ASP A 239 7.15 14.90 -20.24
C ASP A 239 7.21 13.69 -19.31
N ARG A 240 7.89 12.62 -19.72
CA ARG A 240 8.17 11.47 -18.83
C ARG A 240 9.00 11.89 -17.61
N GLY A 241 10.02 12.72 -17.80
CA GLY A 241 10.82 13.29 -16.72
C GLY A 241 9.98 14.18 -15.79
N LEU A 242 9.19 15.11 -16.34
CA LEU A 242 8.34 16.01 -15.56
C LEU A 242 7.29 15.26 -14.73
N ARG A 243 6.68 14.21 -15.30
CA ARG A 243 5.73 13.35 -14.58
C ARG A 243 6.42 12.57 -13.46
N PHE A 244 7.60 12.03 -13.73
CA PHE A 244 8.40 11.36 -12.69
C PHE A 244 8.69 12.30 -11.52
N PHE A 245 9.18 13.51 -11.79
CA PHE A 245 9.41 14.53 -10.77
C PHE A 245 8.13 14.99 -10.07
N GLY A 246 7.00 15.06 -10.80
CA GLY A 246 5.70 15.39 -10.23
C GLY A 246 5.10 14.31 -9.33
N GLU A 247 5.50 13.04 -9.49
CA GLU A 247 5.14 11.93 -8.61
C GLU A 247 6.11 11.80 -7.41
N LEU A 248 7.29 12.44 -7.45
CA LEU A 248 8.17 12.49 -6.28
C LEU A 248 7.47 13.21 -5.12
N GLY A 249 7.51 12.59 -3.94
CA GLY A 249 6.83 13.10 -2.76
C GLY A 249 5.35 12.75 -2.65
N THR A 250 4.71 12.16 -3.68
CA THR A 250 3.34 11.64 -3.54
C THR A 250 3.35 10.25 -2.90
N THR A 251 2.33 9.93 -2.10
CA THR A 251 2.17 8.61 -1.47
C THR A 251 1.62 7.54 -2.41
N HIS A 252 0.94 7.97 -3.48
CA HIS A 252 0.32 7.13 -4.50
C HIS A 252 0.71 7.60 -5.90
N PRO A 253 0.87 6.70 -6.89
CA PRO A 253 1.03 7.09 -8.29
C PRO A 253 -0.19 7.85 -8.78
N TYR A 254 -0.06 8.60 -9.88
CA TYR A 254 -1.22 9.22 -10.50
C TYR A 254 -2.28 8.17 -10.87
N ALA A 255 -3.55 8.49 -10.59
CA ALA A 255 -4.66 7.59 -10.86
C ALA A 255 -4.71 7.12 -12.33
N VAL A 256 -4.37 8.00 -13.28
CA VAL A 256 -4.27 7.64 -14.70
C VAL A 256 -3.19 6.60 -14.99
N ARG A 257 -2.03 6.66 -14.31
CA ARG A 257 -0.96 5.66 -14.43
C ARG A 257 -1.42 4.30 -13.91
N ARG A 258 -2.13 4.28 -12.77
CA ARG A 258 -2.72 3.07 -12.19
C ARG A 258 -3.76 2.43 -13.11
N VAL A 259 -4.66 3.22 -13.69
CA VAL A 259 -5.63 2.74 -14.69
C VAL A 259 -4.91 2.18 -15.92
N SER A 260 -3.84 2.81 -16.37
CA SER A 260 -3.04 2.36 -17.51
C SER A 260 -2.45 0.96 -17.26
N GLU A 261 -1.72 0.79 -16.15
CA GLU A 261 -1.10 -0.49 -15.80
C GLU A 261 -2.13 -1.60 -15.55
N LEU A 262 -3.27 -1.25 -14.95
CA LEU A 262 -4.37 -2.19 -14.78
C LEU A 262 -4.96 -2.62 -16.14
N THR A 263 -5.20 -1.67 -17.04
CA THR A 263 -5.73 -1.95 -18.39
C THR A 263 -4.78 -2.84 -19.18
N ARG A 264 -3.47 -2.59 -19.12
CA ARG A 264 -2.45 -3.43 -19.75
C ARG A 264 -2.48 -4.87 -19.23
N TRP A 265 -2.62 -5.04 -17.92
CA TRP A 265 -2.70 -6.37 -17.31
C TRP A 265 -3.98 -7.13 -17.68
N ILE A 266 -5.09 -6.43 -17.88
CA ILE A 266 -6.33 -7.03 -18.38
C ILE A 266 -6.15 -7.46 -19.84
N GLN A 267 -5.61 -6.58 -20.68
CA GLN A 267 -5.36 -6.85 -22.09
C GLN A 267 -4.37 -8.00 -22.33
N SER A 268 -3.46 -8.27 -21.38
CA SER A 268 -2.57 -9.42 -21.44
C SER A 268 -3.28 -10.76 -21.16
N GLY A 269 -4.56 -10.74 -20.75
CA GLY A 269 -5.37 -11.93 -20.44
C GLY A 269 -5.09 -12.54 -19.06
N GLU A 270 -4.18 -11.96 -18.27
CA GLU A 270 -3.82 -12.49 -16.95
C GLU A 270 -4.97 -12.35 -15.95
N PHE A 271 -5.73 -11.26 -16.03
CA PHE A 271 -6.95 -11.07 -15.23
C PHE A 271 -7.93 -12.24 -15.46
N ASP A 272 -8.32 -12.48 -16.72
CA ASP A 272 -9.28 -13.54 -17.06
C ASP A 272 -8.75 -14.93 -16.70
N ARG A 273 -7.44 -15.15 -16.83
CA ARG A 273 -6.78 -16.40 -16.40
C ARG A 273 -6.99 -16.66 -14.91
N ILE A 274 -6.81 -15.65 -14.06
CA ILE A 274 -7.01 -15.78 -12.60
C ILE A 274 -8.50 -15.94 -12.28
N ILE A 275 -9.39 -15.14 -12.87
CA ILE A 275 -10.85 -15.28 -12.69
C ILE A 275 -11.31 -16.70 -13.08
N GLY A 276 -10.72 -17.27 -14.13
CA GLY A 276 -10.98 -18.63 -14.61
C GLY A 276 -10.40 -19.76 -13.74
N GLY A 277 -9.74 -19.44 -12.62
CA GLY A 277 -9.21 -20.44 -11.68
C GLY A 277 -7.75 -20.84 -11.90
N ASN A 278 -7.08 -20.27 -12.90
CA ASN A 278 -5.71 -20.60 -13.29
C ASN A 278 -4.75 -19.56 -12.70
N TYR A 279 -4.36 -19.77 -11.44
CA TYR A 279 -3.48 -18.86 -10.71
C TYR A 279 -2.51 -19.59 -9.78
N VAL A 280 -1.44 -18.90 -9.41
CA VAL A 280 -0.45 -19.39 -8.45
C VAL A 280 -1.09 -19.48 -7.06
N ARG A 281 -0.98 -20.65 -6.42
CA ARG A 281 -1.44 -20.88 -5.06
C ARG A 281 -0.29 -20.72 -4.07
N ARG A 282 -0.63 -20.39 -2.82
CA ARG A 282 0.32 -20.27 -1.71
C ARG A 282 1.08 -21.59 -1.53
N GLY A 283 2.41 -21.51 -1.49
CA GLY A 283 3.31 -22.67 -1.42
C GLY A 283 3.62 -23.31 -2.77
N GLN A 284 3.10 -22.77 -3.88
CA GLN A 284 3.36 -23.20 -5.26
C GLN A 284 3.98 -22.08 -6.10
N GLU A 285 4.63 -21.11 -5.46
CA GLU A 285 5.25 -19.98 -6.13
C GLU A 285 6.40 -20.44 -7.05
N PRO A 286 6.45 -19.95 -8.31
CA PRO A 286 7.55 -20.27 -9.20
C PRO A 286 8.85 -19.62 -8.71
N PRO A 287 10.01 -20.22 -9.03
CA PRO A 287 11.30 -19.62 -8.72
C PRO A 287 11.48 -18.27 -9.44
N PRO A 288 12.36 -17.39 -8.93
CA PRO A 288 12.74 -16.15 -9.60
C PRO A 288 13.19 -16.37 -11.05
N THR A 289 12.80 -15.46 -11.96
CA THR A 289 13.24 -15.47 -13.37
C THR A 289 14.36 -14.45 -13.61
N ALA A 290 15.13 -14.61 -14.69
CA ALA A 290 16.16 -13.64 -15.06
C ALA A 290 15.59 -12.23 -15.39
N GLU A 291 14.33 -12.15 -15.83
CA GLU A 291 13.63 -10.87 -15.98
C GLU A 291 13.35 -10.21 -14.62
N PHE A 292 12.93 -11.00 -13.64
CA PHE A 292 12.74 -10.52 -12.28
C PHE A 292 14.06 -10.03 -11.67
N GLU A 293 15.17 -10.75 -11.86
CA GLU A 293 16.50 -10.31 -11.39
C GLU A 293 16.90 -8.96 -12.00
N ARG A 294 16.74 -8.79 -13.31
CA ARG A 294 16.99 -7.49 -13.98
C ARG A 294 16.11 -6.37 -13.44
N ALA A 295 14.85 -6.64 -13.15
CA ALA A 295 13.95 -5.65 -12.55
C ALA A 295 14.38 -5.28 -11.13
N VAL A 296 14.87 -6.25 -10.34
CA VAL A 296 15.44 -6.00 -9.01
C VAL A 296 16.67 -5.09 -9.10
N ASP A 297 17.57 -5.36 -10.04
CA ASP A 297 18.77 -4.53 -10.25
C ASP A 297 18.41 -3.09 -10.64
N PHE A 298 17.38 -2.92 -11.48
CA PHE A 298 16.84 -1.61 -11.84
C PHE A 298 16.34 -0.85 -10.60
N TYR A 299 15.49 -1.47 -9.76
CA TYR A 299 14.99 -0.81 -8.55
C TYR A 299 16.09 -0.54 -7.52
N ALA A 300 17.05 -1.45 -7.38
CA ALA A 300 18.20 -1.22 -6.54
C ALA A 300 19.01 0.00 -7.03
N ALA A 301 19.17 0.17 -8.35
CA ALA A 301 19.81 1.37 -8.91
C ALA A 301 19.00 2.65 -8.65
N GLN A 302 17.68 2.61 -8.81
CA GLN A 302 16.79 3.73 -8.52
C GLN A 302 16.86 4.14 -7.04
N PHE A 303 16.85 3.19 -6.10
CA PHE A 303 17.00 3.50 -4.67
C PHE A 303 18.36 4.13 -4.36
N ARG A 304 19.44 3.65 -4.99
CA ARG A 304 20.77 4.28 -4.85
C ARG A 304 20.76 5.73 -5.35
N HIS A 305 20.08 6.00 -6.45
CA HIS A 305 19.93 7.35 -6.99
C HIS A 305 19.19 8.27 -6.00
N LEU A 306 18.02 7.85 -5.49
CA LEU A 306 17.23 8.61 -4.52
C LEU A 306 18.00 8.90 -3.22
N ILE A 307 18.79 7.95 -2.74
CA ILE A 307 19.69 8.16 -1.60
C ILE A 307 20.77 9.20 -1.95
N GLY A 308 21.29 9.16 -3.18
CA GLY A 308 22.25 10.12 -3.72
C GLY A 308 21.75 11.56 -3.74
N GLU A 309 20.46 11.77 -4.08
CA GLU A 309 19.84 13.10 -4.12
C GLU A 309 19.82 13.79 -2.75
N THR A 310 19.87 13.04 -1.65
CA THR A 310 19.99 13.61 -0.30
C THR A 310 21.43 14.00 0.07
N GLY A 311 22.38 13.91 -0.87
CA GLY A 311 23.81 14.13 -0.64
C GLY A 311 24.51 12.96 0.07
N LEU A 312 23.89 11.77 0.10
CA LEU A 312 24.40 10.59 0.81
C LEU A 312 24.72 9.44 -0.14
N GLY A 313 25.77 8.68 0.16
CA GLY A 313 25.99 7.36 -0.44
C GLY A 313 25.35 6.24 0.38
N VAL A 314 25.06 5.09 -0.23
CA VAL A 314 24.53 3.89 0.47
C VAL A 314 25.41 3.48 1.66
N GLN A 315 26.73 3.55 1.51
CA GLN A 315 27.67 3.23 2.59
C GLN A 315 27.62 4.26 3.73
N GLN A 316 27.32 5.52 3.44
CA GLN A 316 27.12 6.55 4.47
C GLN A 316 25.78 6.33 5.19
N LEU A 317 24.70 6.08 4.44
CA LEU A 317 23.39 5.68 4.97
C LEU A 317 23.52 4.50 5.95
N SER A 318 24.18 3.42 5.51
CA SER A 318 24.40 2.23 6.34
C SER A 318 25.20 2.53 7.63
N ARG A 319 26.25 3.35 7.53
CA ARG A 319 27.03 3.79 8.70
C ARG A 319 26.19 4.63 9.66
N GLN A 320 25.42 5.58 9.16
CA GLN A 320 24.56 6.43 9.97
C GLN A 320 23.46 5.63 10.69
N ILE A 321 22.83 4.67 10.03
CA ILE A 321 21.89 3.74 10.68
C ILE A 321 22.60 2.96 11.78
N THR A 322 23.81 2.44 11.52
CA THR A 322 24.59 1.67 12.49
C THR A 322 24.96 2.51 13.72
N ASP A 323 25.44 3.73 13.50
CA ASP A 323 25.85 4.63 14.58
C ASP A 323 24.66 5.06 15.43
N TRP A 324 23.51 5.34 14.81
CA TRP A 324 22.26 5.60 15.52
C TRP A 324 21.83 4.40 16.39
N LEU A 325 21.88 3.18 15.85
CA LEU A 325 21.56 1.96 16.60
C LEU A 325 22.48 1.77 17.81
N ARG A 326 23.78 2.06 17.67
CA ARG A 326 24.76 2.00 18.77
C ARG A 326 24.47 3.05 19.83
N GLU A 327 24.15 4.26 19.43
CA GLU A 327 23.82 5.35 20.37
C GLU A 327 22.54 5.03 21.15
N LEU A 328 21.53 4.49 20.48
CA LEU A 328 20.31 3.98 21.13
C LEU A 328 20.58 2.91 22.18
N GLN A 329 21.47 1.96 21.89
CA GLN A 329 21.86 0.93 22.85
C GLN A 329 22.57 1.53 24.07
N ARG A 330 23.37 2.59 23.89
CA ARG A 330 24.03 3.29 25.00
C ARG A 330 23.04 4.05 25.88
N THR A 331 22.11 4.79 25.29
CA THR A 331 21.11 5.55 26.06
C THR A 331 20.18 4.66 26.85
N THR A 332 19.72 3.55 26.26
CA THR A 332 18.91 2.54 26.98
C THR A 332 19.69 1.83 28.09
N ALA A 333 20.97 1.50 27.87
CA ALA A 333 21.82 0.91 28.91
C ALA A 333 22.21 1.90 30.03
N GLY A 334 22.37 3.18 29.72
CA GLY A 334 22.66 4.25 30.68
C GLY A 334 21.47 4.53 31.61
N GLY A 335 20.26 4.66 31.06
CA GLY A 335 19.04 4.89 31.84
C GLY A 335 18.70 3.74 32.80
N ALA A 336 19.02 2.49 32.43
CA ALA A 336 18.85 1.34 33.31
C ALA A 336 19.79 1.34 34.52
N ARG A 337 20.98 1.95 34.42
CA ARG A 337 21.95 2.07 35.53
C ARG A 337 21.64 3.23 36.48
N GLU A 338 21.01 4.31 35.99
CA GLU A 338 20.56 5.42 36.83
C GLU A 338 19.27 5.10 37.60
N ALA A 339 18.37 4.30 37.03
CA ALA A 339 17.15 3.85 37.73
C ALA A 339 17.39 2.84 38.87
N GLN A 340 18.64 2.37 39.06
CA GLN A 340 19.06 1.45 40.13
C GLN A 340 19.84 2.14 41.27
N ARG A 341 19.93 3.48 41.26
CA ARG A 341 20.50 4.29 42.36
C ARG A 341 19.42 5.10 43.04
#